data_AF-A0A2P6RWD7-F1
#
_entry.id   AF-A0A2P6RWD7-F1
#
_cell.length_a   1.000
_cell.length_b   1.000
_cell.length_c   1.000
_cell.angle_alpha   90.00
_cell.angle_beta   90.00
_cell.angle_gamma   90.00
#
_symmetry.space_group_name_H-M   'P 1'
#
loop_
_entity.id
_entity.type
_entity.pdbx_description
1 polymer ?
#
loop_
_entity_poly.entity_id
_entity_poly.type
_entity_poly.pdbx_seq_one_letter_code
_entity_poly.pdbx_strand_id
1 'polypeptide(L)'
;MHNEGDPRVTEDLLALANGPSKWCSRYKSYVSNGFRFKVRNGLEDGKRQNWGVWLQAEMSSYATANDCNHREGMVGFYGALVDIIELQYRGDRNIVLFKCDWPEVNSRGGGVKKDEYGFTLVNFNKCMGPEDPYVFASHAIQAMFVKDPTDVEWHVAIKTRPRDFFDMSSTPIEDPCSRQDLEHVTCDDDHLPIRTDVRNRKD
;
A
#
# COMPACT_ATOMS: atom_id res chain seq x y z
N MET A 1 -19.94 -29.12 -21.93
CA MET A 1 -20.23 -27.71 -21.60
C MET A 1 -21.47 -27.75 -20.72
N HIS A 2 -21.42 -27.21 -19.50
CA HIS A 2 -22.59 -27.19 -18.62
C HIS A 2 -23.67 -26.30 -19.25
N ASN A 3 -24.90 -26.83 -19.36
CA ASN A 3 -26.05 -26.10 -19.89
C ASN A 3 -26.54 -25.08 -18.86
N GLU A 4 -27.05 -23.93 -19.32
CA GLU A 4 -27.76 -22.95 -18.48
C GLU A 4 -28.82 -23.66 -17.62
N GLY A 5 -28.75 -23.49 -16.29
CA GLY A 5 -29.71 -24.07 -15.34
C GLY A 5 -29.20 -25.23 -14.46
N ASP A 6 -27.93 -25.63 -14.54
CA ASP A 6 -27.35 -26.57 -13.55
C ASP A 6 -27.22 -25.86 -12.19
N PRO A 7 -27.86 -26.35 -11.10
CA PRO A 7 -27.85 -25.70 -9.79
C PRO A 7 -26.46 -25.62 -9.15
N ARG A 8 -25.45 -26.29 -9.73
CA ARG A 8 -24.04 -26.20 -9.31
C ARG A 8 -23.31 -25.02 -9.95
N VAL A 9 -23.86 -24.41 -11.00
CA VAL A 9 -23.27 -23.25 -11.68
C VAL A 9 -23.84 -21.99 -11.05
N THR A 10 -23.02 -21.32 -10.24
CA THR A 10 -23.40 -20.02 -9.66
C THR A 10 -23.26 -18.92 -10.70
N GLU A 11 -24.01 -17.84 -10.51
CA GLU A 11 -23.88 -16.63 -11.33
C GLU A 11 -22.46 -16.05 -11.30
N ASP A 12 -21.73 -16.21 -10.17
CA ASP A 12 -20.34 -15.80 -10.05
C ASP A 12 -19.42 -16.63 -10.96
N LEU A 13 -19.61 -17.95 -10.97
CA LEU A 13 -18.85 -18.86 -11.82
C LEU A 13 -19.12 -18.58 -13.30
N LEU A 14 -20.39 -18.31 -13.65
CA LEU A 14 -20.78 -17.93 -15.01
C LEU A 14 -20.17 -16.58 -15.42
N ALA A 15 -20.14 -15.60 -14.51
CA ALA A 15 -19.51 -14.32 -14.76
C ALA A 15 -18.01 -14.47 -15.01
N LEU A 16 -17.30 -15.23 -14.17
CA LEU A 16 -15.87 -15.50 -14.33
C LEU A 16 -15.56 -16.24 -15.63
N ALA A 17 -16.34 -17.26 -15.98
CA ALA A 17 -16.16 -18.05 -17.20
C ALA A 17 -16.37 -17.23 -18.49
N ASN A 18 -17.26 -16.24 -18.46
CA ASN A 18 -17.49 -15.33 -19.57
C ASN A 18 -16.40 -14.25 -19.72
N GLY A 19 -15.55 -14.09 -18.70
CA GLY A 19 -14.51 -13.07 -18.66
C GLY A 19 -15.04 -11.65 -18.41
N PRO A 20 -14.12 -10.69 -18.24
CA PRO A 20 -14.47 -9.29 -18.04
C PRO A 20 -14.96 -8.64 -19.35
N SER A 21 -15.62 -7.50 -19.21
CA SER A 21 -15.92 -6.58 -20.29
C SER A 21 -14.65 -6.22 -21.07
N LYS A 22 -14.81 -5.95 -22.37
CA LYS A 22 -13.70 -5.47 -23.22
C LYS A 22 -13.19 -4.09 -22.80
N TRP A 23 -13.98 -3.37 -22.01
CA TRP A 23 -13.65 -2.02 -21.54
C TRP A 23 -13.31 -2.09 -20.06
N CYS A 24 -12.31 -1.32 -19.64
CA CYS A 24 -11.89 -1.21 -18.25
C CYS A 24 -11.81 0.26 -17.82
N SER A 25 -12.02 0.50 -16.53
CA SER A 25 -11.81 1.82 -15.92
C SER A 25 -10.39 1.91 -15.41
N ARG A 26 -9.78 3.10 -15.50
CA ARG A 26 -8.44 3.38 -14.95
C ARG A 26 -8.50 4.51 -13.94
N TYR A 27 -7.82 4.34 -12.81
CA TYR A 27 -7.82 5.32 -11.72
C TYR A 27 -6.42 5.85 -11.41
N LYS A 28 -6.35 7.11 -10.96
CA LYS A 28 -5.11 7.72 -10.44
C LYS A 28 -4.92 7.48 -8.95
N SER A 29 -6.00 7.12 -8.24
CA SER A 29 -5.99 6.83 -6.82
C SER A 29 -7.15 5.90 -6.47
N TYR A 30 -6.96 5.06 -5.47
CA TYR A 30 -7.98 4.11 -5.01
C TYR A 30 -7.94 3.98 -3.51
N VAL A 31 -9.10 3.78 -2.88
CA VAL A 31 -9.21 3.55 -1.44
C VAL A 31 -9.65 2.11 -1.23
N SER A 32 -8.88 1.35 -0.47
CA SER A 32 -9.21 -0.03 -0.10
C SER A 32 -8.76 -0.29 1.34
N ASN A 33 -9.61 -0.92 2.15
CA ASN A 33 -9.30 -1.33 3.52
C ASN A 33 -8.71 -0.21 4.41
N GLY A 34 -9.21 1.03 4.28
CA GLY A 34 -8.72 2.19 5.04
C GLY A 34 -7.38 2.76 4.55
N PHE A 35 -6.83 2.23 3.45
CA PHE A 35 -5.64 2.76 2.79
C PHE A 35 -6.01 3.57 1.56
N ARG A 36 -5.29 4.68 1.32
CA ARG A 36 -5.46 5.52 0.14
C ARG A 36 -4.25 5.42 -0.77
N PHE A 37 -4.34 4.57 -1.77
CA PHE A 37 -3.32 4.35 -2.78
C PHE A 37 -3.36 5.44 -3.85
N LYS A 38 -2.18 5.79 -4.37
CA LYS A 38 -2.02 6.71 -5.50
C LYS A 38 -1.03 6.11 -6.49
N VAL A 39 -1.32 6.26 -7.78
CA VAL A 39 -0.38 5.86 -8.83
C VAL A 39 0.88 6.73 -8.73
N ARG A 40 2.06 6.10 -8.80
CA ARG A 40 3.37 6.76 -8.85
C ARG A 40 3.40 7.72 -10.03
N ASN A 41 3.84 8.95 -9.79
CA ASN A 41 3.88 9.98 -10.81
C ASN A 41 5.19 10.73 -10.65
N GLY A 42 6.17 10.44 -11.53
CA GLY A 42 7.60 10.73 -11.33
C GLY A 42 7.98 12.14 -10.88
N LEU A 43 7.17 13.17 -11.15
CA LEU A 43 7.39 14.55 -10.72
C LEU A 43 6.91 14.85 -9.28
N GLU A 44 5.96 14.08 -8.75
CA GLU A 44 5.30 14.29 -7.45
C GLU A 44 5.70 13.29 -6.36
N ASP A 45 6.51 12.27 -6.68
CA ASP A 45 6.83 11.15 -5.78
C ASP A 45 7.44 11.62 -4.44
N GLY A 46 8.14 12.76 -4.43
CA GLY A 46 8.69 13.36 -3.21
C GLY A 46 7.67 14.05 -2.29
N LYS A 47 6.49 14.45 -2.80
CA LYS A 47 5.46 15.13 -2.00
C LYS A 47 4.39 14.17 -1.46
N ARG A 48 4.21 13.01 -2.07
CA ARG A 48 3.09 12.08 -1.78
C ARG A 48 3.59 10.64 -1.80
N GLN A 49 3.91 10.07 -0.64
CA GLN A 49 4.46 8.71 -0.51
C GLN A 49 3.40 7.59 -0.47
N ASN A 50 2.22 7.82 -1.07
CA ASN A 50 1.07 6.89 -1.01
C ASN A 50 1.06 5.85 -2.15
N TRP A 51 2.15 5.74 -2.89
CA TRP A 51 2.28 4.88 -4.06
C TRP A 51 2.90 3.51 -3.75
N GLY A 52 3.28 3.25 -2.49
CA GLY A 52 3.80 1.95 -2.12
C GLY A 52 2.73 0.93 -1.82
N VAL A 53 3.00 -0.28 -2.28
CA VAL A 53 2.20 -1.48 -2.04
C VAL A 53 3.08 -2.49 -1.31
N TRP A 54 2.52 -3.10 -0.27
CA TRP A 54 3.05 -4.29 0.37
C TRP A 54 1.97 -5.36 0.37
N LEU A 55 2.37 -6.61 0.13
CA LEU A 55 1.50 -7.76 0.32
C LEU A 55 2.29 -8.93 0.87
N GLN A 56 1.59 -9.85 1.51
CA GLN A 56 2.13 -11.12 1.94
C GLN A 56 1.44 -12.22 1.15
N ALA A 57 2.23 -13.08 0.51
CA ALA A 57 1.73 -14.21 -0.22
C ALA A 57 2.38 -15.49 0.30
N GLU A 58 1.59 -16.55 0.33
CA GLU A 58 2.09 -17.90 0.57
C GLU A 58 2.80 -18.39 -0.69
N MET A 59 4.06 -18.78 -0.55
CA MET A 59 4.90 -19.18 -1.67
C MET A 59 5.58 -20.50 -1.36
N SER A 60 5.50 -21.44 -2.30
CA SER A 60 6.27 -22.68 -2.27
C SER A 60 7.69 -22.40 -2.73
N SER A 61 8.67 -22.78 -1.93
CA SER A 61 10.10 -22.70 -2.24
C SER A 61 10.71 -24.10 -2.31
N TYR A 62 11.70 -24.27 -3.18
CA TYR A 62 12.44 -25.53 -3.34
C TYR A 62 13.91 -25.29 -2.95
N ALA A 63 14.55 -26.23 -2.26
CA ALA A 63 15.95 -26.06 -1.89
C ALA A 63 16.88 -26.08 -3.13
N THR A 64 16.49 -26.82 -4.17
CA THR A 64 17.16 -26.88 -5.47
C THR A 64 16.15 -27.11 -6.58
N ALA A 65 16.55 -26.89 -7.85
CA ALA A 65 15.69 -27.13 -9.01
C ALA A 65 15.22 -28.60 -9.15
N ASN A 66 15.92 -29.54 -8.52
CA ASN A 66 15.58 -30.97 -8.51
C ASN A 66 14.95 -31.43 -7.19
N ASP A 67 14.69 -30.52 -6.24
CA ASP A 67 14.04 -30.88 -4.99
C ASP A 67 12.53 -30.99 -5.19
N CYS A 68 11.95 -32.13 -4.80
CA CYS A 68 10.50 -32.37 -4.87
C CYS A 68 9.79 -31.94 -3.59
N ASN A 69 10.54 -31.64 -2.52
CA ASN A 69 9.98 -31.31 -1.23
C ASN A 69 9.83 -29.79 -1.10
N HIS A 70 8.68 -29.27 -1.52
CA HIS A 70 8.43 -27.84 -1.39
C HIS A 70 8.27 -27.43 0.07
N ARG A 71 8.79 -26.26 0.42
CA ARG A 71 8.51 -25.60 1.69
C ARG A 71 7.61 -24.40 1.42
N GLU A 72 6.43 -24.43 1.99
CA GLU A 72 5.52 -23.29 1.99
C GLU A 72 5.97 -22.27 3.03
N GLY A 73 5.94 -21.00 2.65
CA GLY A 73 6.29 -19.91 3.54
C GLY A 73 5.62 -18.61 3.10
N MET A 74 5.31 -17.77 4.09
CA MET A 74 4.77 -16.44 3.82
C MET A 74 5.90 -15.49 3.42
N VAL A 75 5.85 -14.98 2.20
CA VAL A 75 6.83 -14.04 1.63
C VAL A 75 6.19 -12.67 1.48
N GLY A 76 6.89 -11.63 1.94
CA GLY A 76 6.47 -10.25 1.79
C GLY A 76 7.04 -9.61 0.54
N PHE A 77 6.19 -8.98 -0.27
CA PHE A 77 6.57 -8.28 -1.48
C PHE A 77 6.35 -6.77 -1.33
N TYR A 78 7.24 -5.98 -1.93
CA TYR A 78 7.16 -4.52 -1.95
C TYR A 78 7.06 -4.07 -3.40
N GLY A 79 6.09 -3.23 -3.73
CA GLY A 79 5.85 -2.78 -5.09
C GLY A 79 5.60 -1.28 -5.16
N ALA A 80 5.97 -0.70 -6.30
CA ALA A 80 5.57 0.66 -6.64
C ALA A 80 4.30 0.61 -7.50
N LEU A 81 3.21 1.22 -7.04
CA LEU A 81 1.95 1.25 -7.78
C LEU A 81 2.07 2.12 -9.02
N VAL A 82 1.97 1.52 -10.21
CA VAL A 82 2.13 2.20 -11.50
C VAL A 82 0.83 2.35 -12.29
N ASP A 83 -0.18 1.52 -12.02
CA ASP A 83 -1.49 1.65 -12.64
C ASP A 83 -2.57 1.03 -11.74
N ILE A 84 -3.80 1.51 -11.89
CA ILE A 84 -4.98 0.94 -11.22
C ILE A 84 -6.04 0.72 -12.28
N ILE A 85 -6.44 -0.52 -12.47
CA ILE A 85 -7.48 -0.91 -13.43
C ILE A 85 -8.64 -1.57 -12.69
N GLU A 86 -9.86 -1.25 -13.10
CA GLU A 86 -11.07 -1.95 -12.67
C GLU A 86 -11.67 -2.69 -13.85
N LEU A 87 -11.85 -4.00 -13.66
CA LEU A 87 -12.45 -4.92 -14.60
C LEU A 87 -13.91 -5.14 -14.19
N GLN A 88 -14.82 -4.86 -15.11
CA GLN A 88 -16.25 -5.11 -14.93
C GLN A 88 -16.62 -6.47 -15.50
N TYR A 89 -17.21 -7.33 -14.68
CA TYR A 89 -17.79 -8.61 -15.05
C TYR A 89 -19.32 -8.50 -15.10
N ARG A 90 -19.98 -9.53 -15.64
CA ARG A 90 -21.45 -9.58 -15.68
C ARG A 90 -22.05 -9.53 -14.27
N GLY A 91 -23.25 -8.95 -14.18
CA GLY A 91 -24.00 -8.83 -12.92
C GLY A 91 -23.34 -7.88 -11.93
N ASP A 92 -22.84 -6.74 -12.41
CA ASP A 92 -22.28 -5.64 -11.59
C ASP A 92 -21.12 -6.04 -10.66
N ARG A 93 -20.33 -7.03 -11.09
CA ARG A 93 -19.14 -7.50 -10.38
C ARG A 93 -17.92 -6.74 -10.85
N ASN A 94 -17.28 -5.99 -9.96
CA ASN A 94 -16.06 -5.24 -10.29
C ASN A 94 -14.86 -5.82 -9.54
N ILE A 95 -13.75 -5.97 -10.26
CA ILE A 95 -12.47 -6.40 -9.71
C ILE A 95 -11.45 -5.30 -9.94
N VAL A 96 -10.83 -4.81 -8.87
CA VAL A 96 -9.78 -3.78 -8.94
C VAL A 96 -8.40 -4.42 -8.81
N LEU A 97 -7.57 -4.20 -9.82
CA LEU A 97 -6.19 -4.67 -9.89
C LEU A 97 -5.23 -3.49 -9.84
N PHE A 98 -4.18 -3.66 -9.04
CA PHE A 98 -3.04 -2.78 -8.95
C PHE A 98 -1.92 -3.35 -9.78
N LYS A 99 -1.45 -2.57 -10.75
CA LYS A 99 -0.22 -2.86 -11.46
C LYS A 99 0.95 -2.30 -10.66
N CYS A 100 1.91 -3.14 -10.32
CA CYS A 100 3.07 -2.75 -9.53
C CYS A 100 4.39 -3.06 -10.26
N ASP A 101 5.37 -2.19 -10.09
CA ASP A 101 6.77 -2.52 -10.36
C ASP A 101 7.35 -3.20 -9.11
N TRP A 102 7.84 -4.43 -9.27
CA TRP A 102 8.39 -5.24 -8.19
C TRP A 102 9.91 -5.25 -8.23
N PRO A 103 10.64 -4.78 -7.20
CA PRO A 103 12.09 -4.93 -7.11
C PRO A 103 12.51 -6.40 -7.12
N GLU A 104 13.63 -6.70 -7.77
CA GLU A 104 14.17 -8.05 -7.90
C GLU A 104 14.72 -8.56 -6.55
N VAL A 105 14.20 -9.67 -6.04
CA VAL A 105 14.59 -10.22 -4.72
C VAL A 105 15.72 -11.24 -4.82
N ASN A 106 15.78 -12.02 -5.92
CA ASN A 106 16.53 -13.28 -5.97
C ASN A 106 17.92 -13.19 -6.65
N SER A 107 18.35 -12.01 -7.08
CA SER A 107 19.63 -11.82 -7.79
C SER A 107 20.75 -11.30 -6.88
N ARG A 108 22.00 -11.62 -7.22
CA ARG A 108 23.17 -10.98 -6.59
C ARG A 108 23.14 -9.49 -6.89
N GLY A 109 22.89 -8.68 -5.87
CA GLY A 109 22.69 -7.24 -6.02
C GLY A 109 21.26 -6.83 -6.37
N GLY A 110 20.27 -7.67 -6.04
CA GLY A 110 18.84 -7.43 -6.24
C GLY A 110 18.34 -6.12 -5.62
N GLY A 111 17.13 -5.74 -6.00
CA GLY A 111 16.45 -4.52 -5.57
C GLY A 111 15.87 -4.57 -4.15
N VAL A 112 16.11 -5.61 -3.36
CA VAL A 112 15.69 -5.67 -1.95
C VAL A 112 16.86 -6.12 -1.06
N LYS A 113 17.14 -5.37 0.02
CA LYS A 113 18.13 -5.75 1.04
C LYS A 113 17.69 -5.31 2.44
N LYS A 114 18.40 -5.78 3.46
CA LYS A 114 18.32 -5.21 4.82
C LYS A 114 19.61 -4.47 5.15
N ASP A 115 19.50 -3.35 5.87
CA ASP A 115 20.67 -2.67 6.43
C ASP A 115 21.12 -3.28 7.77
N GLU A 116 22.17 -2.70 8.33
CA GLU A 116 22.74 -3.04 9.64
C GLU A 116 21.78 -2.80 10.81
N TYR A 117 20.78 -1.94 10.63
CA TYR A 117 19.74 -1.64 11.63
C TYR A 117 18.49 -2.50 11.47
N GLY A 118 18.44 -3.36 10.44
CA GLY A 118 17.33 -4.27 10.15
C GLY A 118 16.20 -3.65 9.32
N PHE A 119 16.32 -2.41 8.84
CA PHE A 119 15.35 -1.82 7.93
C PHE A 119 15.40 -2.49 6.56
N THR A 120 14.23 -2.64 5.94
CA THR A 120 14.15 -3.16 4.57
C THR A 120 14.31 -2.02 3.58
N LEU A 121 15.32 -2.12 2.72
CA LEU A 121 15.59 -1.18 1.65
C LEU A 121 15.17 -1.76 0.31
N VAL A 122 14.53 -0.94 -0.50
CA VAL A 122 14.06 -1.29 -1.84
C VAL A 122 14.63 -0.33 -2.88
N ASN A 123 14.95 -0.86 -4.05
CA ASN A 123 15.46 -0.11 -5.20
C ASN A 123 14.61 -0.43 -6.44
N PHE A 124 13.81 0.55 -6.85
CA PHE A 124 12.88 0.43 -7.99
C PHE A 124 13.56 0.63 -9.36
N ASN A 125 14.87 0.92 -9.41
CA ASN A 125 15.63 0.87 -10.65
C ASN A 125 16.01 -0.58 -11.02
N LYS A 126 15.86 -1.50 -10.07
CA LYS A 126 16.18 -2.93 -10.21
C LYS A 126 14.92 -3.77 -10.10
N CYS A 127 13.95 -3.53 -10.97
CA CYS A 127 12.68 -4.26 -10.98
C CYS A 127 12.73 -5.54 -11.81
N MET A 128 11.95 -6.52 -11.39
CA MET A 128 11.66 -7.74 -12.14
C MET A 128 10.95 -7.42 -13.46
N GLY A 129 11.07 -8.33 -14.43
CA GLY A 129 10.36 -8.25 -15.69
C GLY A 129 8.83 -8.31 -15.54
N PRO A 130 8.08 -8.02 -16.61
CA PRO A 130 6.63 -7.80 -16.57
C PRO A 130 5.79 -9.10 -16.45
N GLU A 131 6.36 -10.22 -16.01
CA GLU A 131 5.69 -11.53 -16.07
C GLU A 131 4.49 -11.66 -15.13
N ASP A 132 4.41 -10.88 -14.05
CA ASP A 132 3.21 -10.80 -13.21
C ASP A 132 3.14 -9.49 -12.39
N PRO A 133 2.65 -8.38 -12.98
CA PRO A 133 2.66 -7.09 -12.31
C PRO A 133 1.39 -6.83 -11.49
N TYR A 134 0.37 -7.70 -11.54
CA TYR A 134 -0.95 -7.38 -11.00
C TYR A 134 -1.24 -8.02 -9.65
N VAL A 135 -1.87 -7.25 -8.77
CA VAL A 135 -2.30 -7.67 -7.43
C VAL A 135 -3.72 -7.15 -7.20
N PHE A 136 -4.56 -7.91 -6.51
CA PHE A 136 -5.86 -7.42 -6.07
C PHE A 136 -5.71 -6.26 -5.08
N ALA A 137 -6.44 -5.17 -5.29
CA ALA A 137 -6.44 -4.03 -4.38
C ALA A 137 -6.85 -4.43 -2.95
N SER A 138 -7.71 -5.44 -2.80
CA SER A 138 -8.17 -5.97 -1.51
C SER A 138 -7.08 -6.68 -0.70
N HIS A 139 -6.01 -7.17 -1.34
CA HIS A 139 -4.89 -7.83 -0.66
C HIS A 139 -3.70 -6.89 -0.44
N ALA A 140 -3.77 -5.66 -0.97
CA ALA A 140 -2.72 -4.68 -0.85
C ALA A 140 -2.80 -3.92 0.48
N ILE A 141 -1.65 -3.78 1.14
CA ILE A 141 -1.41 -2.87 2.26
C ILE A 141 -0.58 -1.70 1.74
N GLN A 142 -0.84 -0.50 2.24
CA GLN A 142 -0.05 0.66 1.84
C GLN A 142 1.34 0.66 2.50
N ALA A 143 2.36 0.88 1.69
CA ALA A 143 3.73 1.15 2.13
C ALA A 143 4.13 2.58 1.74
N MET A 144 5.04 3.16 2.52
CA MET A 144 5.75 4.40 2.22
C MET A 144 7.21 4.07 1.94
N PHE A 145 7.81 4.83 1.03
CA PHE A 145 9.21 4.66 0.64
C PHE A 145 9.95 5.97 0.88
N VAL A 146 10.84 5.96 1.86
CA VAL A 146 11.63 7.12 2.26
C VAL A 146 13.02 6.97 1.67
N LYS A 147 13.54 7.98 0.97
CA LYS A 147 14.88 7.93 0.40
C LYS A 147 15.93 7.70 1.49
N ASP A 148 16.84 6.78 1.24
CA ASP A 148 17.98 6.57 2.11
C ASP A 148 18.97 7.74 1.97
N PRO A 149 19.47 8.30 3.09
CA PRO A 149 20.39 9.45 3.06
C PRO A 149 21.80 9.07 2.57
N THR A 150 22.17 7.79 2.64
CA THR A 150 23.50 7.30 2.26
C THR A 150 23.54 6.88 0.79
N ASP A 151 22.46 6.30 0.28
CA ASP A 151 22.33 5.86 -1.11
C ASP A 151 20.94 6.24 -1.67
N VAL A 152 20.89 7.34 -2.41
CA VAL A 152 19.65 7.95 -2.92
C VAL A 152 18.84 7.07 -3.87
N GLU A 153 19.42 5.99 -4.39
CA GLU A 153 18.70 5.02 -5.23
C GLU A 153 17.87 4.04 -4.39
N TRP A 154 18.18 3.91 -3.10
CA TRP A 154 17.48 3.05 -2.18
C TRP A 154 16.46 3.82 -1.36
N HIS A 155 15.39 3.11 -1.02
CA HIS A 155 14.32 3.63 -0.21
C HIS A 155 14.05 2.69 0.95
N VAL A 156 13.98 3.23 2.16
CA VAL A 156 13.49 2.52 3.34
C VAL A 156 12.00 2.29 3.19
N ALA A 157 11.59 1.02 3.22
CA ALA A 157 10.20 0.60 3.10
C ALA A 157 9.52 0.56 4.48
N ILE A 158 8.46 1.35 4.64
CA ILE A 158 7.70 1.47 5.88
C ILE A 158 6.25 1.07 5.62
N LYS A 159 5.77 0.02 6.27
CA LYS A 159 4.35 -0.37 6.19
C LYS A 159 3.51 0.62 6.99
N THR A 160 2.41 1.06 6.40
CA THR A 160 1.48 1.98 7.06
C THR A 160 0.39 1.22 7.80
N ARG A 161 -0.22 1.89 8.78
CA ARG A 161 -1.48 1.45 9.40
C ARG A 161 -2.66 2.17 8.73
N PRO A 162 -3.80 1.49 8.55
CA PRO A 162 -4.98 2.13 7.95
C PRO A 162 -5.46 3.25 8.87
N ARG A 163 -5.88 4.38 8.28
CA ARG A 163 -6.23 5.58 9.06
C ARG A 163 -7.53 5.45 9.85
N ASP A 164 -8.38 4.50 9.46
CA ASP A 164 -9.71 4.29 10.05
C ASP A 164 -9.73 3.26 11.18
N PHE A 165 -8.57 2.69 11.58
CA PHE A 165 -8.45 1.86 12.78
C PHE A 165 -7.80 2.66 13.91
N PHE A 166 -8.61 3.36 14.71
CA PHE A 166 -8.21 3.73 16.07
C PHE A 166 -8.31 2.49 16.94
N ASP A 167 -7.20 1.77 17.10
CA ASP A 167 -7.09 0.72 18.11
C ASP A 167 -6.96 1.38 19.49
N MET A 168 -8.09 1.47 20.21
CA MET A 168 -8.15 1.96 21.59
C MET A 168 -7.67 0.92 22.62
N SER A 169 -7.11 -0.23 22.18
CA SER A 169 -6.48 -1.21 23.06
C SER A 169 -4.97 -0.98 23.16
N SER A 170 -4.56 0.23 23.55
CA SER A 170 -3.16 0.55 23.82
C SER A 170 -2.63 -0.26 25.01
N THR A 171 -1.82 -1.29 24.76
CA THR A 171 -0.61 -1.44 25.58
C THR A 171 0.43 -0.45 25.03
N PRO A 172 1.15 0.30 25.89
CA PRO A 172 2.12 1.28 25.41
C PRO A 172 3.22 0.55 24.63
N ILE A 173 3.34 0.84 23.34
CA ILE A 173 4.54 0.53 22.58
C ILE A 173 5.56 1.58 22.99
N GLU A 174 6.67 1.16 23.59
CA GLU A 174 7.80 2.06 23.86
C GLU A 174 8.37 2.55 22.52
N ASP A 175 8.09 3.80 22.18
CA ASP A 175 8.73 4.50 21.07
C ASP A 175 10.17 4.85 21.50
N PRO A 176 11.22 4.37 20.79
CA PRO A 176 12.61 4.65 21.17
C PRO A 176 13.07 6.09 20.88
N CYS A 177 12.16 6.97 20.44
CA CYS A 177 12.46 8.36 20.11
C CYS A 177 11.47 9.32 20.78
N SER A 178 11.47 9.36 22.11
CA SER A 178 10.74 10.37 22.88
C SER A 178 11.58 10.82 24.07
N ARG A 179 12.55 11.70 23.81
CA ARG A 179 13.11 12.64 24.79
C ARG A 179 13.77 13.80 24.05
N GLN A 180 12.96 14.80 23.72
CA GLN A 180 13.39 16.18 23.86
C GLN A 180 12.40 16.81 24.83
N ASP A 181 12.80 16.86 26.09
CA ASP A 181 12.08 17.51 27.17
C ASP A 181 11.94 19.00 26.82
N LEU A 182 10.76 19.42 26.39
CA LEU A 182 10.41 20.84 26.31
C LEU A 182 9.93 21.23 27.70
N GLU A 183 10.84 21.81 28.49
CA GLU A 183 10.54 22.31 29.83
C GLU A 183 9.39 23.30 29.78
N HIS A 184 8.33 22.98 30.52
CA HIS A 184 7.10 23.75 30.65
C HIS A 184 7.36 24.97 31.54
N VAL A 185 7.81 26.09 30.97
CA VAL A 185 7.81 27.37 31.68
C VAL A 185 6.37 27.88 31.77
N THR A 186 5.77 27.76 32.94
CA THR A 186 4.53 28.44 33.29
C THR A 186 4.83 29.94 33.43
N CYS A 187 4.29 30.77 32.54
CA CYS A 187 4.15 32.19 32.79
C CYS A 187 2.65 32.46 32.99
N ASP A 188 2.29 32.80 34.22
CA ASP A 188 0.97 33.27 34.61
C ASP A 188 0.63 34.62 33.95
N ASP A 189 -0.64 34.69 33.55
CA ASP A 189 -1.58 35.82 33.50
C ASP A 189 -1.05 37.27 33.40
N ASP A 190 -1.41 37.95 32.29
CA ASP A 190 -1.94 39.32 32.35
C ASP A 190 -2.63 39.71 31.02
N HIS A 191 -3.97 39.79 31.09
CA HIS A 191 -4.89 40.63 30.33
C HIS A 191 -4.63 40.98 28.85
N LEU A 192 -5.44 40.42 27.93
CA LEU A 192 -5.83 41.11 26.70
C LEU A 192 -7.37 41.07 26.48
N PRO A 193 -8.02 42.23 26.27
CA PRO A 193 -9.47 42.36 26.32
C PRO A 193 -10.18 41.84 25.06
N ILE A 194 -11.31 41.17 25.29
CA ILE A 194 -12.30 40.75 24.27
C ILE A 194 -12.99 42.02 23.74
N ARG A 195 -12.87 42.28 22.44
CA ARG A 195 -13.72 43.27 21.75
C ARG A 195 -14.94 42.58 21.14
N THR A 196 -16.08 42.75 21.80
CA THR A 196 -17.41 42.49 21.28
C THR A 196 -18.11 43.82 21.03
N ASP A 197 -18.22 44.20 19.75
CA ASP A 197 -18.97 45.39 19.35
C ASP A 197 -19.95 44.99 18.25
N VAL A 198 -21.12 44.48 18.66
CA VAL A 198 -22.35 44.61 17.87
C VAL A 198 -23.11 45.80 18.44
N ARG A 199 -23.32 46.85 17.65
CA ARG A 199 -24.39 47.84 17.89
C ARG A 199 -25.14 48.12 16.58
N ASN A 200 -26.39 47.69 16.59
CA ASN A 200 -27.49 48.17 15.75
C ASN A 200 -27.91 49.59 16.17
N ARG A 201 -28.23 50.44 15.19
CA ARG A 201 -29.49 51.24 14.98
C ARG A 201 -29.19 52.50 14.15
N LYS A 202 -29.92 52.70 13.03
CA LYS A 202 -30.99 53.71 12.78
C LYS A 202 -30.48 55.14 12.95
N ASP A 203 -30.57 56.04 11.96
CA ASP A 203 -31.70 56.33 11.06
C ASP A 203 -31.39 56.32 9.56
#